data_AF-B6WVT1-F1
#
_entry.id   AF-B6WVT1-F1
#
_cell.length_a   1.000
_cell.length_b   1.000
_cell.length_c   1.000
_cell.angle_alpha   90.00
_cell.angle_beta   90.00
_cell.angle_gamma   90.00
#
_symmetry.space_group_name_H-M   'P 1'
#
loop_
_entity.id
_entity.type
_entity.pdbx_description
1 polymer ?
#
loop_
_entity_poly.entity_id
_entity_poly.type
_entity_poly.pdbx_seq_one_letter_code
_entity_poly.pdbx_strand_id
1 'polypeptide(L)' 'ALAGALHKLGVASGQIPMQNGNPSTEQMFIVSPLFGFGGGSMANLFSTHPPLEERIARLQEMSRQAR' A
#
# COMPACT_ATOMS: atom_id res chain seq x y z
N ALA A 1 9.27 -13.82 3.57
CA ALA A 1 10.18 -12.81 2.96
C ALA A 1 9.41 -11.66 2.32
N LEU A 2 8.48 -11.94 1.40
CA LEU A 2 7.74 -10.92 0.63
C LEU A 2 6.95 -9.90 1.47
N ALA A 3 6.19 -10.35 2.47
CA ALA A 3 5.43 -9.45 3.35
C ALA A 3 6.33 -8.41 4.06
N GLY A 4 7.53 -8.82 4.49
CA GLY A 4 8.51 -7.92 5.11
C GLY A 4 9.13 -6.94 4.12
N ALA A 5 9.33 -7.34 2.86
CA ALA A 5 9.81 -6.44 1.81
C ALA A 5 8.77 -5.35 1.50
N LEU A 6 7.49 -5.73 1.40
CA LEU A 6 6.40 -4.78 1.15
C LEU A 6 6.24 -3.78 2.30
N HIS A 7 6.36 -4.23 3.55
CA HIS A 7 6.36 -3.34 4.73
C HIS A 7 7.49 -2.30 4.67
N LYS A 8 8.72 -2.72 4.33
CA LYS A 8 9.87 -1.80 4.20
C LYS A 8 9.65 -0.75 3.11
N LEU A 9 9.08 -1.14 1.97
CA LEU A 9 8.73 -0.21 0.90
C LEU A 9 7.70 0.82 1.37
N GLY A 10 6.68 0.38 2.11
CA GLY A 10 5.69 1.24 2.74
C GLY A 10 6.31 2.34 3.58
N VAL A 11 7.11 1.94 4.57
CA VAL A 11 7.77 2.85 5.51
C VAL A 11 8.71 3.82 4.79
N ALA A 12 9.48 3.34 3.81
CA ALA A 12 10.42 4.17 3.07
C ALA A 12 9.73 5.17 2.12
N SER A 13 8.61 4.77 1.51
CA SER A 13 7.91 5.59 0.51
C SER A 13 7.30 6.87 1.08
N GLY A 14 6.94 6.90 2.37
CA GLY A 14 6.42 8.09 3.05
C GLY A 14 7.49 9.08 3.51
N GLN A 15 8.79 8.76 3.40
CA GLN A 15 9.87 9.62 3.90
C GLN A 15 10.13 10.84 3.00
N ILE A 16 9.88 10.72 1.70
CA ILE A 16 10.09 11.80 0.72
C ILE A 16 8.75 12.02 0.00
N PRO A 17 7.99 13.06 0.37
CA PRO A 17 6.72 13.36 -0.28
C PRO A 17 6.90 13.67 -1.76
N MET A 18 6.07 13.08 -2.62
CA MET A 18 6.01 13.44 -4.04
C MET A 18 5.41 14.84 -4.20
N GLN A 19 6.18 15.79 -4.73
CA GLN A 19 5.78 17.20 -4.86
C GLN A 19 4.70 17.43 -5.95
N ASN A 20 4.61 16.54 -6.95
CA ASN A 20 3.71 16.68 -8.10
C ASN A 20 2.97 15.36 -8.43
N GLY A 21 2.52 14.64 -7.40
CA GLY A 21 1.81 13.37 -7.60
C GLY A 21 0.50 13.55 -8.34
N ASN A 22 0.30 12.77 -9.41
CA ASN A 22 -0.96 12.72 -10.14
C ASN A 22 -1.79 11.49 -9.66
N PRO A 23 -3.00 11.69 -9.10
CA PRO A 23 -3.86 10.58 -8.66
C PRO A 23 -4.14 9.57 -9.79
N SER A 24 -4.27 10.04 -11.03
CA SER A 24 -4.49 9.20 -12.22
C SER A 24 -3.28 8.34 -12.59
N THR A 25 -2.15 8.47 -11.90
CA THR A 25 -0.94 7.65 -12.11
C THR A 25 -0.65 6.72 -10.93
N GLU A 26 -1.44 6.77 -9.87
CA GLU A 26 -1.22 5.97 -8.66
C GLU A 26 -1.21 4.47 -8.91
N GLN A 27 -2.01 3.98 -9.87
CA GLN A 27 -2.04 2.56 -10.21
C GLN A 27 -0.72 1.99 -10.76
N MET A 28 0.25 2.85 -11.12
CA MET A 28 1.57 2.41 -11.58
C MET A 28 2.56 2.20 -10.41
N PHE A 29 2.22 2.64 -9.20
CA PHE A 29 3.11 2.58 -8.05
C PHE A 29 2.86 1.35 -7.17
N ILE A 30 3.93 0.78 -6.63
CA ILE A 30 3.85 -0.38 -5.72
C ILE A 30 3.24 0.02 -4.37
N VAL A 31 3.53 1.23 -3.91
CA VAL A 31 2.97 1.87 -2.71
C VAL A 31 2.43 3.23 -3.11
N SER A 32 1.20 3.58 -2.70
CA SER A 32 0.60 4.87 -3.02
C SER A 32 1.45 6.00 -2.41
N PRO A 33 1.88 6.98 -3.21
CA PRO A 33 2.66 8.13 -2.73
C PRO A 33 1.77 9.17 -2.04
N LEU A 34 0.45 9.10 -2.20
CA LEU A 34 -0.50 10.02 -1.57
C LEU A 34 -0.88 9.51 -0.16
N PHE A 35 0.13 9.45 0.72
CA PHE A 35 -0.06 9.24 2.15
C PHE A 35 -0.80 10.43 2.77
N GLY A 36 -2.11 10.51 2.59
CA GLY A 36 -2.91 11.59 3.17
C GLY A 36 -4.36 11.71 2.67
N PHE A 37 -4.70 11.15 1.51
CA PHE A 37 -6.04 11.29 0.92
C PHE A 37 -7.04 10.15 1.27
N GLY A 38 -6.85 9.45 2.39
CA GLY A 38 -7.64 8.24 2.67
C GLY A 38 -7.75 7.85 4.15
N GLY A 39 -7.91 8.82 5.05
CA GLY A 39 -8.07 8.58 6.49
C GLY A 39 -9.46 8.06 6.92
N GLY A 40 -10.17 7.32 6.08
CA GLY A 40 -11.54 6.90 6.41
C GLY A 40 -11.97 5.62 5.71
N SER A 41 -12.65 4.76 6.47
CA SER A 41 -13.31 3.52 6.03
C SER A 41 -14.15 3.63 4.75
N MET A 42 -14.49 4.85 4.31
CA MET A 42 -15.27 5.11 3.08
C MET A 42 -14.41 5.16 1.79
N ALA A 43 -13.10 5.40 1.86
CA ALA A 43 -12.23 5.39 0.68
C ALA A 43 -11.93 3.98 0.15
N ASN A 44 -12.12 2.95 0.99
CA ASN A 44 -11.89 1.55 0.62
C ASN A 44 -12.97 0.95 -0.30
N LEU A 45 -14.14 1.59 -0.45
CA LEU A 45 -15.23 1.03 -1.25
C LEU A 45 -15.04 1.22 -2.76
N PHE A 46 -14.17 2.14 -3.17
CA PHE A 46 -13.87 2.42 -4.59
C PHE A 46 -12.40 2.21 -4.96
N SER A 47 -11.59 1.71 -4.03
CA SER A 47 -10.18 1.45 -4.28
C SER A 47 -10.02 0.10 -4.99
N THR A 48 -9.47 0.11 -6.20
CA THR A 48 -8.99 -1.11 -6.88
C THR A 48 -7.80 -1.75 -6.15
N HIS A 49 -7.28 -1.09 -5.11
CA HIS A 49 -6.23 -1.60 -4.23
C HIS A 49 -6.65 -1.59 -2.76
N PRO A 50 -6.63 -2.75 -2.07
CA PRO A 50 -6.77 -2.77 -0.62
C PRO A 50 -5.59 -2.03 0.03
N PRO A 51 -5.80 -1.46 1.23
CA PRO A 51 -4.76 -0.75 1.97
C PRO A 51 -3.50 -1.61 2.18
N LEU A 52 -2.35 -0.95 2.34
CA LEU A 52 -1.04 -1.59 2.42
C LEU A 52 -0.98 -2.64 3.55
N GLU A 53 -1.60 -2.33 4.68
CA GLU A 53 -1.68 -3.17 5.86
C GLU A 53 -2.42 -4.48 5.56
N GLU A 54 -3.53 -4.39 4.82
CA GLU A 54 -4.31 -5.56 4.40
C GLU A 54 -3.54 -6.41 3.39
N ARG A 55 -2.80 -5.77 2.47
CA ARG A 55 -1.91 -6.48 1.55
C ARG A 55 -0.83 -7.26 2.30
N ILE A 56 -0.22 -6.66 3.32
CA ILE A 56 0.78 -7.33 4.18
C ILE A 56 0.14 -8.49 4.94
N ALA A 57 -1.04 -8.30 5.52
CA ALA A 57 -1.76 -9.34 6.26
C ALA A 57 -2.06 -10.57 5.37
N ARG A 58 -2.58 -10.34 4.16
CA ARG A 58 -2.82 -11.43 3.19
C ARG A 58 -1.53 -12.16 2.80
N LEU A 59 -0.44 -11.43 2.56
CA LEU A 59 0.86 -12.04 2.24
C LEU A 59 1.43 -12.87 3.40
N GLN A 60 1.22 -12.44 4.64
CA GLN A 60 1.59 -13.22 5.82
C GLN A 60 0.77 -14.50 5.90
N GLU A 61 -0.53 -14.42 5.64
CA GLU A 61 -1.42 -15.58 5.65
C GLU A 61 -1.06 -16.60 4.56
N MET A 62 -0.83 -16.15 3.32
CA MET A 62 -0.35 -17.02 2.23
C MET A 62 0.98 -17.70 2.59
N SER A 63 1.89 -16.99 3.25
CA SER A 63 3.16 -17.57 3.72
C SER A 63 2.99 -18.58 4.85
N ARG A 64 1.90 -18.52 5.64
CA ARG A 64 1.59 -19.51 6.66
C ARG A 64 0.96 -20.76 6.03
N GLN A 65 0.10 -20.59 5.03
CA GLN A 65 -0.54 -21.69 4.31
C GLN A 65 0.42 -22.45 3.38
N ALA A 66 1.46 -21.80 2.87
CA ALA A 66 2.49 -22.42 2.04
C ALA A 66 3.59 -23.17 2.82
N ARG A 67 3.48 -23.21 4.15
CA ARG A 67 4.35 -24.02 5.03
C ARG A 67 3.62 -25.30 5.42
#